data_AF-A0A126WZ51-F1
#
_entry.id   AF-A0A126WZ51-F1
#
_cell.length_a   1.000
_cell.length_b   1.000
_cell.length_c   1.000
_cell.angle_alpha   90.00
_cell.angle_beta   90.00
_cell.angle_gamma   90.00
#
_symmetry.space_group_name_H-M   'P 1'
#
loop_
_entity.id
_entity.type
_entity.pdbx_description
1 polymer ?
#
loop_
_entity_poly.entity_id
_entity_poly.type
_entity_poly.pdbx_seq_one_letter_code
_entity_poly.pdbx_strand_id
1 'polypeptide(L)'
;MESQSFELRYSGWVREALDELPDCFTITDPCISGHPIVFASNEFLKMVGYYRDEVIGRNGRIFQGPETDRRSVMAIREAIREERPIQISLLNYRKDGTPFWMLFQMCPVFSKEDGRAINFVGVQVPILRKARNGVKSGEDGAGFRDTVFGCCRREVCSDRVRALTVESVASHDDREDEINEPCEASELEKTKANAALNNILSVLTRYSESTGRLVCRKRGCLTGNEQLFSSLNISLGRIKQSFVLTDALLPNLPIVYASDAFLKLTGYARHEVLGRNCRFLSGSDTDPSTQLQIKECIGTQQACTVRILNYRKDGTSFWNFLHISPVRNASGKVAFFVGIQIDSRCTNPETTHGLRPEIKQLSVVGAVKVAVRSLSMGASTS
;
A
#
# COMPACT_ATOMS: atom_id res chain seq x y z
N MET A 1 7.79 -10.49 11.13
CA MET A 1 7.41 -10.97 9.78
C MET A 1 7.59 -9.90 8.73
N GLU A 2 7.09 -8.67 8.92
CA GLU A 2 7.19 -7.60 7.90
C GLU A 2 8.64 -7.15 7.62
N SER A 3 9.47 -7.00 8.66
CA SER A 3 10.90 -6.69 8.49
C SER A 3 11.70 -7.82 7.83
N GLN A 4 11.25 -9.07 7.99
CA GLN A 4 11.93 -10.27 7.45
C GLN A 4 11.72 -10.42 5.93
N SER A 5 10.60 -9.95 5.36
CA SER A 5 10.36 -10.00 3.91
C SER A 5 11.41 -9.21 3.12
N PHE A 6 11.78 -8.04 3.64
CA PHE A 6 12.74 -7.14 3.02
C PHE A 6 14.17 -7.70 3.07
N GLU A 7 14.56 -8.30 4.21
CA GLU A 7 15.89 -8.91 4.43
C GLU A 7 16.07 -10.27 3.74
N LEU A 8 14.98 -10.95 3.37
CA LEU A 8 15.07 -12.19 2.58
C LEU A 8 15.43 -11.93 1.12
N ARG A 9 15.16 -10.72 0.60
CA ARG A 9 15.35 -10.39 -0.82
C ARG A 9 16.62 -9.59 -1.06
N TYR A 10 16.98 -8.70 -0.15
CA TYR A 10 18.18 -7.89 -0.21
C TYR A 10 19.13 -8.34 0.90
N SER A 11 20.45 -8.30 0.69
CA SER A 11 21.38 -8.67 1.76
C SER A 11 21.16 -7.80 3.00
N GLY A 12 21.55 -8.31 4.18
CA GLY A 12 21.37 -7.60 5.46
C GLY A 12 21.80 -6.12 5.44
N TRP A 13 22.88 -5.81 4.72
CA TRP A 13 23.47 -4.45 4.61
C TRP A 13 22.69 -3.43 3.78
N VAL A 14 21.58 -3.84 3.12
CA VAL A 14 20.81 -2.91 2.28
C VAL A 14 20.19 -1.79 3.09
N ARG A 15 19.80 -2.07 4.35
CA ARG A 15 19.09 -1.10 5.20
C ARG A 15 20.03 0.03 5.57
N GLU A 16 21.25 -0.31 5.97
CA GLU A 16 22.32 0.63 6.31
C GLU A 16 22.65 1.50 5.11
N ALA A 17 22.85 0.90 3.93
CA ALA A 17 23.14 1.65 2.72
C ALA A 17 21.99 2.58 2.27
N LEU A 18 20.75 2.19 2.52
CA LEU A 18 19.58 3.04 2.27
C LEU A 18 19.43 4.15 3.32
N ASP A 19 19.76 3.88 4.58
CA ASP A 19 19.72 4.87 5.67
C ASP A 19 20.83 5.93 5.56
N GLU A 20 21.90 5.66 4.79
CA GLU A 20 22.94 6.65 4.44
C GLU A 20 22.50 7.67 3.38
N LEU A 21 21.42 7.40 2.65
CA LEU A 21 20.93 8.32 1.61
C LEU A 21 20.27 9.56 2.25
N PRO A 22 20.59 10.79 1.80
CA PRO A 22 20.06 12.03 2.37
C PRO A 22 18.63 12.36 1.92
N ASP A 23 17.92 11.39 1.33
CA ASP A 23 16.65 11.57 0.66
C ASP A 23 15.48 11.11 1.53
N CYS A 24 14.34 11.80 1.42
CA CYS A 24 13.09 11.37 2.05
C CYS A 24 12.39 10.34 1.15
N PHE A 25 12.39 9.08 1.56
CA PHE A 25 11.71 8.01 0.82
C PHE A 25 11.17 6.90 1.71
N THR A 26 10.21 6.17 1.15
CA THR A 26 9.64 4.94 1.72
C THR A 26 9.67 3.82 0.70
N ILE A 27 9.89 2.59 1.16
CA ILE A 27 9.71 1.38 0.34
C ILE A 27 8.54 0.59 0.91
N THR A 28 7.64 0.19 0.04
CA THR A 28 6.46 -0.60 0.36
C THR A 28 6.53 -1.97 -0.31
N ASP A 29 5.86 -2.97 0.27
CA ASP A 29 5.83 -4.34 -0.24
C ASP A 29 4.39 -4.71 -0.65
N PRO A 30 4.08 -4.78 -1.95
CA PRO A 30 2.75 -5.11 -2.44
C PRO A 30 2.39 -6.60 -2.29
N CYS A 31 3.36 -7.48 -2.00
CA CYS A 31 3.11 -8.90 -1.73
C CYS A 31 2.59 -9.12 -0.31
N ILE A 32 2.75 -8.13 0.59
CA ILE A 32 2.16 -8.15 1.92
C ILE A 32 0.78 -7.51 1.90
N SER A 33 -0.17 -8.18 2.54
CA SER A 33 -1.56 -7.73 2.69
C SER A 33 -1.63 -6.30 3.22
N GLY A 34 -2.39 -5.45 2.52
CA GLY A 34 -2.54 -4.03 2.87
C GLY A 34 -1.47 -3.10 2.30
N HIS A 35 -0.50 -3.62 1.53
CA HIS A 35 0.60 -2.84 0.94
C HIS A 35 1.33 -1.97 1.98
N PRO A 36 1.93 -2.60 3.01
CA PRO A 36 2.58 -1.87 4.08
C PRO A 36 3.92 -1.26 3.64
N ILE A 37 4.34 -0.24 4.38
CA ILE A 37 5.69 0.31 4.36
C ILE A 37 6.61 -0.68 5.08
N VAL A 38 7.65 -1.13 4.38
CA VAL A 38 8.67 -2.07 4.90
C VAL A 38 10.01 -1.38 5.18
N PHE A 39 10.20 -0.17 4.65
CA PHE A 39 11.34 0.70 4.93
C PHE A 39 10.91 2.17 4.86
N ALA A 40 11.47 3.00 5.74
CA ALA A 40 11.33 4.45 5.72
C ALA A 40 12.69 5.06 6.08
N SER A 41 13.18 6.03 5.29
CA SER A 41 14.46 6.67 5.56
C SER A 41 14.41 7.55 6.81
N ASN A 42 15.57 7.79 7.43
CA ASN A 42 15.64 8.65 8.62
C ASN A 42 15.18 10.09 8.32
N GLU A 43 15.48 10.59 7.13
CA GLU A 43 15.13 11.91 6.63
C GLU A 43 13.62 12.03 6.43
N PHE A 44 12.99 10.97 5.90
CA PHE A 44 11.54 10.88 5.82
C PHE A 44 10.90 10.91 7.21
N LEU A 45 11.41 10.11 8.16
CA LEU A 45 10.87 10.06 9.53
C LEU A 45 10.98 11.43 10.24
N LYS A 46 12.14 12.10 10.14
CA LYS A 46 12.35 13.47 10.64
C LYS A 46 11.37 14.45 10.01
N MET A 47 11.13 14.33 8.71
CA MET A 47 10.16 15.16 8.00
C MET A 47 8.75 14.93 8.54
N VAL A 48 8.24 13.70 8.59
CA VAL A 48 6.84 13.46 9.00
C VAL A 48 6.60 13.52 10.52
N GLY A 49 7.67 13.43 11.32
CA GLY A 49 7.60 13.47 12.79
C GLY A 49 7.14 12.16 13.44
N TYR A 50 7.11 11.05 12.70
CA TYR A 50 6.76 9.73 13.21
C TYR A 50 8.00 8.92 13.58
N TYR A 51 7.88 8.06 14.59
CA TYR A 51 8.89 7.06 14.88
C TYR A 51 8.82 5.91 13.88
N ARG A 52 9.96 5.23 13.66
CA ARG A 52 10.07 4.11 12.72
C ARG A 52 9.01 3.03 13.00
N ASP A 53 8.83 2.65 14.26
CA ASP A 53 7.88 1.60 14.67
C ASP A 53 6.40 1.99 14.46
N GLU A 54 6.10 3.28 14.33
CA GLU A 54 4.76 3.77 14.01
C GLU A 54 4.46 3.70 12.50
N VAL A 55 5.49 3.72 11.66
CA VAL A 55 5.39 3.78 10.20
C VAL A 55 5.50 2.39 9.57
N ILE A 56 6.45 1.57 10.02
CA ILE A 56 6.65 0.22 9.48
C ILE A 56 5.39 -0.63 9.71
N GLY A 57 4.97 -1.37 8.69
CA GLY A 57 3.74 -2.17 8.71
C GLY A 57 2.46 -1.39 8.40
N ARG A 58 2.52 -0.06 8.36
CA ARG A 58 1.36 0.78 7.99
C ARG A 58 1.31 1.01 6.49
N ASN A 59 0.10 1.25 5.99
CA ASN A 59 -0.09 1.74 4.62
C ASN A 59 0.15 3.25 4.57
N GLY A 60 0.74 3.78 3.49
CA GLY A 60 1.05 5.21 3.33
C GLY A 60 -0.14 6.18 3.48
N ARG A 61 -1.38 5.67 3.49
CA ARG A 61 -2.57 6.47 3.85
C ARG A 61 -2.52 7.11 5.24
N ILE A 62 -1.62 6.67 6.13
CA ILE A 62 -1.48 7.27 7.48
C ILE A 62 -1.06 8.74 7.45
N PHE A 63 -0.47 9.21 6.34
CA PHE A 63 -0.03 10.60 6.19
C PHE A 63 -1.10 11.51 5.57
N GLN A 64 -2.25 10.95 5.18
CA GLN A 64 -3.36 11.69 4.57
C GLN A 64 -4.26 12.27 5.67
N GLY A 65 -4.90 13.40 5.38
CA GLY A 65 -5.84 14.05 6.30
C GLY A 65 -7.04 14.68 5.58
N PRO A 66 -7.80 15.53 6.28
CA PRO A 66 -9.11 16.02 5.80
C PRO A 66 -9.07 16.73 4.45
N GLU A 67 -8.03 17.53 4.19
CA GLU A 67 -7.90 18.33 2.96
C GLU A 67 -7.05 17.63 1.89
N THR A 68 -6.57 16.40 2.15
CA THR A 68 -5.86 15.63 1.13
C THR A 68 -6.80 15.33 -0.04
N ASP A 69 -6.45 15.85 -1.22
CA ASP A 69 -7.29 15.70 -2.42
C ASP A 69 -7.53 14.23 -2.79
N ARG A 70 -8.81 13.86 -2.86
CA ARG A 70 -9.26 12.51 -3.20
C ARG A 70 -8.90 12.12 -4.63
N ARG A 71 -8.84 13.06 -5.58
CA ARG A 71 -8.47 12.75 -6.97
C ARG A 71 -7.00 12.32 -7.06
N SER A 72 -6.12 13.02 -6.35
CA SER A 72 -4.71 12.67 -6.21
C SER A 72 -4.51 11.29 -5.56
N VAL A 73 -5.26 11.00 -4.48
CA VAL A 73 -5.24 9.66 -3.86
C VAL A 73 -5.73 8.58 -4.81
N MET A 74 -6.78 8.84 -5.60
CA MET A 74 -7.26 7.91 -6.62
C MET A 74 -6.22 7.68 -7.72
N ALA A 75 -5.55 8.73 -8.20
CA ALA A 75 -4.49 8.62 -9.20
C ALA A 75 -3.31 7.76 -8.71
N ILE A 76 -2.93 7.87 -7.44
CA ILE A 76 -1.91 7.01 -6.82
C ILE A 76 -2.38 5.57 -6.76
N ARG A 77 -3.62 5.31 -6.31
CA ARG A 77 -4.20 3.96 -6.27
C ARG A 77 -4.23 3.31 -7.65
N GLU A 78 -4.53 4.11 -8.67
CA GLU A 78 -4.60 3.68 -10.05
C GLU A 78 -3.21 3.34 -10.61
N ALA A 79 -2.22 4.20 -10.34
CA ALA A 79 -0.83 3.92 -10.69
C ALA A 79 -0.28 2.64 -10.04
N ILE A 80 -0.67 2.36 -8.79
CA ILE A 80 -0.34 1.11 -8.11
C ILE A 80 -1.06 -0.07 -8.78
N ARG A 81 -2.33 0.09 -9.16
CA ARG A 81 -3.12 -0.96 -9.83
C ARG A 81 -2.52 -1.36 -11.19
N GLU A 82 -2.04 -0.37 -11.92
CA GLU A 82 -1.44 -0.53 -13.25
C GLU A 82 0.06 -0.84 -13.19
N GLU A 83 0.66 -0.85 -11.99
CA GLU A 83 2.10 -1.02 -11.79
C GLU A 83 2.92 -0.04 -12.67
N ARG A 84 2.54 1.24 -12.64
CA ARG A 84 3.23 2.31 -13.37
C ARG A 84 3.78 3.38 -12.44
N PRO A 85 4.81 4.14 -12.88
CA PRO A 85 5.27 5.30 -12.17
C PRO A 85 4.18 6.41 -12.10
N ILE A 86 4.25 7.23 -11.06
CA ILE A 86 3.46 8.45 -10.93
C ILE A 86 4.27 9.53 -10.23
N GLN A 87 4.07 10.78 -10.64
CA GLN A 87 4.58 11.97 -9.96
C GLN A 87 3.40 12.94 -9.77
N ILE A 88 3.16 13.38 -8.54
CA ILE A 88 2.02 14.23 -8.20
C ILE A 88 2.31 15.08 -6.96
N SER A 89 1.80 16.31 -6.91
CA SER A 89 1.78 17.10 -5.67
C SER A 89 0.67 16.61 -4.76
N LEU A 90 0.97 16.39 -3.48
CA LEU A 90 0.03 15.88 -2.50
C LEU A 90 0.15 16.65 -1.18
N LEU A 91 -0.99 16.99 -0.60
CA LEU A 91 -1.07 17.53 0.76
C LEU A 91 -1.09 16.37 1.76
N ASN A 92 -0.07 16.31 2.62
CA ASN A 92 0.05 15.34 3.70
C ASN A 92 0.15 16.05 5.06
N TYR A 93 0.02 15.28 6.13
CA TYR A 93 0.00 15.77 7.50
C TYR A 93 1.16 15.16 8.29
N ARG A 94 1.84 16.00 9.05
CA ARG A 94 2.83 15.56 10.05
C ARG A 94 2.11 14.93 11.24
N LYS A 95 2.86 14.26 12.12
CA LYS A 95 2.33 13.63 13.34
C LYS A 95 1.58 14.61 14.25
N ASP A 96 2.03 15.86 14.30
CA ASP A 96 1.40 16.93 15.08
C ASP A 96 0.13 17.51 14.43
N GLY A 97 -0.27 17.01 13.26
CA GLY A 97 -1.41 17.49 12.50
C GLY A 97 -1.10 18.65 11.56
N THR A 98 0.15 19.12 11.47
CA THR A 98 0.52 20.21 10.57
C THR A 98 0.46 19.76 9.10
N PRO A 99 -0.36 20.40 8.24
CA PRO A 99 -0.39 20.12 6.81
C PRO A 99 0.88 20.63 6.12
N PHE A 100 1.36 19.87 5.12
CA PHE A 100 2.45 20.31 4.25
C PHE A 100 2.32 19.71 2.84
N TRP A 101 2.68 20.51 1.85
CA TRP A 101 2.73 20.07 0.46
C TRP A 101 4.02 19.31 0.17
N MET A 102 3.91 18.26 -0.61
CA MET A 102 5.06 17.51 -1.10
C MET A 102 4.85 17.00 -2.51
N LEU A 103 5.92 16.97 -3.29
CA LEU A 103 6.00 16.19 -4.51
C LEU A 103 6.17 14.71 -4.13
N PHE A 104 5.18 13.91 -4.49
CA PHE A 104 5.22 12.46 -4.37
C PHE A 104 5.62 11.84 -5.71
N GLN A 105 6.76 11.16 -5.75
CA GLN A 105 7.18 10.37 -6.90
C GLN A 105 7.29 8.90 -6.52
N MET A 106 6.47 8.06 -7.14
CA MET A 106 6.43 6.62 -6.88
C MET A 106 6.82 5.83 -8.12
N CYS A 107 7.63 4.78 -7.96
CA CYS A 107 7.82 3.79 -9.00
C CYS A 107 7.77 2.35 -8.47
N PRO A 108 7.22 1.41 -9.26
CA PRO A 108 7.37 -0.02 -8.98
C PRO A 108 8.81 -0.47 -9.23
N VAL A 109 9.24 -1.47 -8.45
CA VAL A 109 10.46 -2.24 -8.62
C VAL A 109 10.05 -3.67 -8.93
N PHE A 110 10.60 -4.23 -10.01
CA PHE A 110 10.24 -5.55 -10.52
C PHE A 110 11.34 -6.57 -10.23
N SER A 111 10.96 -7.82 -10.00
CA SER A 111 11.86 -8.97 -10.04
C SER A 111 12.27 -9.26 -11.49
N LYS A 112 13.57 -9.47 -11.75
CA LYS A 112 14.04 -9.92 -13.07
C LYS A 112 13.70 -11.38 -13.36
N GLU A 113 13.46 -12.18 -12.32
CA GLU A 113 13.19 -13.62 -12.46
C GLU A 113 11.81 -13.91 -13.05
N ASP A 114 10.82 -13.10 -12.70
CA ASP A 114 9.40 -13.37 -12.97
C ASP A 114 8.60 -12.13 -13.41
N GLY A 115 9.23 -10.95 -13.48
CA GLY A 115 8.60 -9.70 -13.90
C GLY A 115 7.60 -9.09 -12.91
N ARG A 116 7.46 -9.64 -11.70
CA ARG A 116 6.45 -9.16 -10.72
C ARG A 116 6.92 -7.91 -9.99
N ALA A 117 5.99 -7.01 -9.67
CA ALA A 117 6.26 -5.89 -8.78
C ALA A 117 6.52 -6.41 -7.35
N ILE A 118 7.75 -6.25 -6.88
CA ILE A 118 8.21 -6.73 -5.56
C ILE A 118 8.21 -5.64 -4.51
N ASN A 119 8.36 -4.38 -4.93
CA ASN A 119 8.37 -3.22 -4.06
C ASN A 119 7.84 -2.00 -4.83
N PHE A 120 7.35 -1.00 -4.10
CA PHE A 120 7.18 0.35 -4.63
C PHE A 120 8.06 1.30 -3.83
N VAL A 121 8.88 2.08 -4.54
CA VAL A 121 9.69 3.16 -3.96
C VAL A 121 8.90 4.46 -4.12
N GLY A 122 8.62 5.13 -3.01
CA GLY A 122 8.00 6.45 -2.98
C GLY A 122 9.00 7.47 -2.44
N VAL A 123 9.40 8.43 -3.25
CA VAL A 123 10.22 9.60 -2.89
C VAL A 123 9.31 10.77 -2.58
N GLN A 124 9.61 11.49 -1.51
CA GLN A 124 8.84 12.62 -1.03
C GLN A 124 9.72 13.87 -0.93
N VAL A 125 9.42 14.91 -1.72
CA VAL A 125 10.15 16.19 -1.64
C VAL A 125 9.20 17.27 -1.13
N PRO A 126 9.41 17.85 0.06
CA PRO A 126 8.61 18.98 0.53
C PRO A 126 8.62 20.13 -0.48
N ILE A 127 7.45 20.69 -0.75
CA ILE A 127 7.30 21.87 -1.60
C ILE A 127 7.32 23.10 -0.70
N LEU A 128 8.33 23.95 -0.86
CA LEU A 128 8.47 25.18 -0.08
C LEU A 128 7.70 26.30 -0.79
N ARG A 129 6.62 26.79 -0.16
CA ARG A 129 5.96 28.01 -0.63
C ARG A 129 6.92 29.19 -0.49
N LYS A 130 7.18 29.91 -1.59
CA LYS A 130 7.71 31.27 -1.49
C LYS A 130 6.58 32.16 -1.01
N ALA A 131 6.76 32.82 0.14
CA ALA A 131 5.84 33.86 0.57
C ALA A 131 5.69 34.87 -0.57
N ARG A 132 4.45 35.17 -0.98
CA ARG A 132 4.17 36.29 -1.87
C ARG A 132 4.51 37.56 -1.07
N ASN A 133 5.76 38.00 -1.12
CA ASN A 133 6.07 39.38 -0.76
C ASN A 133 5.24 40.24 -1.71
N GLY A 134 4.25 40.95 -1.17
CA GLY A 134 3.37 41.82 -1.93
C GLY A 134 4.18 42.87 -2.68
N VAL A 135 4.47 42.61 -3.95
CA VAL A 135 4.99 43.62 -4.88
C VAL A 135 3.82 44.53 -5.20
N LYS A 136 3.66 45.61 -4.40
CA LYS A 136 3.05 46.82 -4.94
C LYS A 136 4.04 47.36 -5.97
N SER A 137 3.63 47.27 -7.23
CA SER A 137 4.30 47.94 -8.35
C SER A 137 4.33 49.44 -8.03
N GLY A 138 5.50 49.93 -7.62
CA GLY A 138 5.84 51.34 -7.60
C GLY A 138 7.10 51.47 -8.45
N GLU A 139 6.93 52.01 -9.65
CA GLU A 139 8.04 52.55 -10.41
C GLU A 139 8.75 53.58 -9.53
N ASP A 140 10.04 53.40 -9.29
CA ASP A 140 11.01 54.48 -9.24
C ASP A 140 12.42 53.88 -9.20
N GLY A 141 13.23 54.28 -10.20
CA GLY A 141 14.57 53.78 -10.38
C GLY A 141 15.58 54.42 -9.44
N ALA A 142 16.54 53.63 -8.95
CA ALA A 142 17.98 53.93 -8.91
C ALA A 142 18.72 52.95 -7.98
N GLY A 143 19.90 52.49 -8.43
CA GLY A 143 21.05 52.33 -7.53
C GLY A 143 21.27 50.97 -6.85
N PHE A 144 22.06 50.13 -7.52
CA PHE A 144 23.13 49.28 -6.99
C PHE A 144 23.36 49.23 -5.45
N ARG A 145 23.26 48.05 -4.82
CA ARG A 145 24.38 47.43 -4.05
C ARG A 145 24.07 46.04 -3.48
N ASP A 146 25.12 45.25 -3.54
CA ASP A 146 25.37 43.91 -3.00
C ASP A 146 25.84 44.02 -1.53
N THR A 147 25.24 43.32 -0.55
CA THR A 147 25.80 43.00 0.80
C THR A 147 24.84 42.02 1.52
N VAL A 148 25.18 40.74 1.72
CA VAL A 148 25.90 40.13 2.88
C VAL A 148 25.24 40.32 4.27
N PHE A 149 24.99 39.18 4.91
CA PHE A 149 24.85 38.86 6.34
C PHE A 149 24.94 39.99 7.39
N GLY A 150 24.02 39.96 8.37
CA GLY A 150 24.18 40.56 9.70
C GLY A 150 22.99 40.18 10.59
N CYS A 151 23.09 39.10 11.38
CA CYS A 151 23.59 39.04 12.75
C CYS A 151 22.82 39.95 13.75
N CYS A 152 22.25 39.28 14.75
CA CYS A 152 21.46 39.86 15.83
C CYS A 152 22.23 40.94 16.60
N ARG A 153 21.63 42.12 16.78
CA ARG A 153 22.02 43.03 17.87
C ARG A 153 20.78 43.60 18.55
N ARG A 154 20.83 43.52 19.88
CA ARG A 154 19.80 43.92 20.85
C ARG A 154 20.32 45.19 21.52
N GLU A 155 19.58 46.29 21.46
CA GLU A 155 19.76 47.45 22.34
C GLU A 155 18.40 48.01 22.76
N VAL A 156 18.36 48.57 23.98
CA VAL A 156 17.19 48.91 24.81
C VAL A 156 17.23 50.41 25.14
N CYS A 157 16.05 50.98 25.49
CA CYS A 157 15.74 52.30 26.09
C CYS A 157 15.57 53.48 25.10
N SER A 158 14.63 54.45 25.24
CA SER A 158 13.62 54.78 26.26
C SER A 158 12.63 55.85 25.72
N ASP A 159 11.36 55.76 26.13
CA ASP A 159 10.26 56.74 26.31
C ASP A 159 10.14 58.06 25.51
N ARG A 160 8.93 58.31 24.93
CA ARG A 160 7.93 59.31 25.40
C ARG A 160 6.63 59.40 24.54
N VAL A 161 5.53 58.91 25.13
CA VAL A 161 4.13 59.39 25.26
C VAL A 161 3.41 60.29 24.20
N ARG A 162 2.16 59.83 23.87
CA ARG A 162 0.92 60.48 23.33
C ARG A 162 0.89 60.74 21.81
N ALA A 163 -0.20 60.48 21.06
CA ALA A 163 -1.62 60.53 21.42
C ALA A 163 -2.51 59.58 20.58
N LEU A 164 -3.75 59.43 21.06
CA LEU A 164 -4.86 58.60 20.60
C LEU A 164 -5.32 58.89 19.16
N THR A 165 -5.60 57.84 18.39
CA THR A 165 -6.71 57.78 17.43
C THR A 165 -7.28 56.37 17.35
N VAL A 166 -8.58 56.35 17.08
CA VAL A 166 -9.58 55.29 17.33
C VAL A 166 -9.59 54.23 16.21
N GLU A 167 -9.84 52.99 16.62
CA GLU A 167 -10.41 51.83 15.90
C GLU A 167 -9.82 51.33 14.58
N SER A 168 -9.28 50.11 14.62
CA SER A 168 -9.73 49.03 13.75
C SER A 168 -9.35 47.69 14.40
N VAL A 169 -10.35 46.93 14.82
CA VAL A 169 -10.19 45.52 15.22
C VAL A 169 -9.99 44.74 13.92
N ALA A 170 -8.73 44.57 13.50
CA ALA A 170 -8.39 43.62 12.46
C ALA A 170 -8.53 42.21 13.06
N SER A 171 -9.62 41.55 12.69
CA SER A 171 -9.88 40.13 12.91
C SER A 171 -8.65 39.30 12.51
N HIS A 172 -8.15 38.52 13.46
CA HIS A 172 -7.35 37.34 13.18
C HIS A 172 -8.19 36.38 12.33
N ASP A 173 -7.85 36.17 11.06
CA ASP A 173 -8.02 34.85 10.41
C ASP A 173 -7.28 34.60 9.08
N ASP A 174 -6.42 35.48 8.57
CA ASP A 174 -5.83 35.31 7.22
C ASP A 174 -4.70 34.25 7.10
N ARG A 175 -4.48 33.39 8.11
CA ARG A 175 -3.37 32.39 8.07
C ARG A 175 -3.79 30.97 7.68
N GLU A 176 -5.08 30.65 7.71
CA GLU A 176 -5.55 29.30 7.36
C GLU A 176 -5.81 29.10 5.85
N ASP A 177 -6.04 30.19 5.10
CA ASP A 177 -6.38 30.12 3.67
C ASP A 177 -5.17 29.86 2.75
N GLU A 178 -3.95 30.20 3.15
CA GLU A 178 -2.78 30.02 2.27
C GLU A 178 -2.37 28.56 2.09
N ILE A 179 -2.70 27.65 3.02
CA ILE A 179 -2.24 26.25 2.94
C ILE A 179 -3.07 25.44 1.95
N ASN A 180 -4.34 25.79 1.78
CA ASN A 180 -5.35 25.03 1.04
C ASN A 180 -5.33 25.21 -0.48
N GLU A 181 -4.62 26.20 -1.02
CA GLU A 181 -4.46 26.29 -2.48
C GLU A 181 -3.61 25.12 -3.03
N PRO A 182 -3.99 24.51 -4.16
CA PRO A 182 -3.19 23.50 -4.85
C PRO A 182 -1.78 24.01 -5.13
N CYS A 183 -0.76 23.28 -4.67
CA CYS A 183 0.64 23.67 -4.83
C CYS A 183 1.34 22.77 -5.85
N GLU A 184 1.84 23.35 -6.94
CA GLU A 184 2.64 22.62 -7.93
C GLU A 184 4.12 22.60 -7.57
N ALA A 185 4.77 21.45 -7.79
CA ALA A 185 6.21 21.33 -7.62
C ALA A 185 6.96 21.99 -8.79
N SER A 186 7.99 22.76 -8.45
CA SER A 186 8.98 23.31 -9.37
C SER A 186 9.84 22.23 -10.02
N GLU A 187 10.50 22.59 -11.12
CA GLU A 187 11.47 21.70 -11.78
C GLU A 187 12.61 21.28 -10.84
N LEU A 188 13.02 22.13 -9.89
CA LEU A 188 14.04 21.78 -8.92
C LEU A 188 13.62 20.60 -8.04
N GLU A 189 12.38 20.62 -7.53
CA GLU A 189 11.84 19.53 -6.71
C GLU A 189 11.69 18.25 -7.53
N LYS A 190 11.28 18.35 -8.80
CA LYS A 190 11.19 17.22 -9.73
C LYS A 190 12.56 16.62 -10.05
N THR A 191 13.58 17.45 -10.29
CA THR A 191 14.96 16.99 -10.51
C THR A 191 15.49 16.29 -9.27
N LYS A 192 15.27 16.86 -8.08
CA LYS A 192 15.66 16.25 -6.81
C LYS A 192 15.00 14.88 -6.60
N ALA A 193 13.70 14.78 -6.85
CA ALA A 193 12.96 13.52 -6.73
C ALA A 193 13.49 12.44 -7.70
N ASN A 194 13.81 12.81 -8.95
CA ASN A 194 14.40 11.90 -9.93
C ASN A 194 15.81 11.41 -9.55
N ALA A 195 16.66 12.31 -9.03
CA ALA A 195 18.00 11.97 -8.58
C ALA A 195 17.94 10.98 -7.40
N ALA A 196 17.14 11.30 -6.39
CA ALA A 196 16.89 10.42 -5.24
C ALA A 196 16.41 9.03 -5.69
N LEU A 197 15.44 8.98 -6.60
CA LEU A 197 14.90 7.73 -7.10
C LEU A 197 15.96 6.86 -7.78
N ASN A 198 16.82 7.48 -8.62
CA ASN A 198 17.89 6.75 -9.31
C ASN A 198 18.94 6.21 -8.31
N ASN A 199 19.29 6.98 -7.28
CA ASN A 199 20.21 6.54 -6.23
C ASN A 199 19.65 5.34 -5.46
N ILE A 200 18.38 5.41 -5.02
CA ILE A 200 17.70 4.32 -4.31
C ILE A 200 17.66 3.06 -5.19
N LEU A 201 17.27 3.18 -6.45
CA LEU A 201 17.23 2.06 -7.38
C LEU A 201 18.61 1.45 -7.63
N SER A 202 19.68 2.26 -7.66
CA SER A 202 21.05 1.78 -7.77
C SER A 202 21.44 0.92 -6.56
N VAL A 203 21.12 1.39 -5.35
CA VAL A 203 21.35 0.63 -4.10
C VAL A 203 20.58 -0.69 -4.12
N LEU A 204 19.28 -0.66 -4.42
CA LEU A 204 18.46 -1.88 -4.48
C LEU A 204 18.96 -2.88 -5.53
N THR A 205 19.40 -2.39 -6.70
CA THR A 205 19.94 -3.25 -7.76
C THR A 205 21.24 -3.91 -7.30
N ARG A 206 22.20 -3.12 -6.79
CA ARG A 206 23.48 -3.63 -6.29
C ARG A 206 23.31 -4.68 -5.20
N TYR A 207 22.44 -4.43 -4.22
CA TYR A 207 22.23 -5.39 -3.13
C TYR A 207 21.34 -6.58 -3.51
N SER A 208 20.60 -6.50 -4.61
CA SER A 208 19.92 -7.66 -5.20
C SER A 208 20.87 -8.63 -5.90
N GLU A 209 22.01 -8.14 -6.43
CA GLU A 209 23.03 -8.98 -7.06
C GLU A 209 23.67 -9.95 -6.06
N SER A 210 23.90 -9.46 -4.84
CA SER A 210 24.51 -10.26 -3.76
C SER A 210 23.66 -11.46 -3.30
N THR A 211 22.34 -11.43 -3.53
CA THR A 211 21.41 -12.51 -3.16
C THR A 211 20.97 -13.36 -4.35
N GLY A 212 21.36 -12.98 -5.58
CA GLY A 212 20.89 -13.58 -6.83
C GLY A 212 19.46 -13.23 -7.23
N ARG A 213 18.69 -12.55 -6.36
CA ARG A 213 17.27 -12.18 -6.59
C ARG A 213 17.16 -10.82 -7.27
N LEU A 214 17.67 -10.74 -8.49
CA LEU A 214 17.87 -9.48 -9.22
C LEU A 214 16.59 -8.67 -9.40
N VAL A 215 16.73 -7.34 -9.32
CA VAL A 215 15.61 -6.39 -9.47
C VAL A 215 15.85 -5.40 -10.61
N CYS A 216 14.78 -4.77 -11.10
CA CYS A 216 14.85 -3.77 -12.17
C CYS A 216 13.70 -2.77 -12.13
N ARG A 217 13.93 -1.59 -12.75
CA ARG A 217 12.93 -0.52 -12.87
C ARG A 217 11.87 -0.78 -13.93
N LYS A 218 12.26 -1.38 -15.07
CA LYS A 218 11.35 -1.73 -16.16
C LYS A 218 10.93 -3.19 -16.02
N ARG A 219 9.66 -3.50 -16.24
CA ARG A 219 9.17 -4.87 -16.25
C ARG A 219 9.84 -5.66 -17.38
N GLY A 220 10.44 -6.81 -17.06
CA GLY A 220 10.94 -7.78 -18.04
C GLY A 220 9.82 -8.63 -18.65
N CYS A 221 10.15 -9.52 -19.58
CA CYS A 221 9.18 -10.47 -20.15
C CYS A 221 8.74 -11.48 -19.08
N LEU A 222 7.42 -11.69 -18.92
CA LEU A 222 6.85 -12.57 -17.90
C LEU A 222 7.19 -14.04 -18.20
N THR A 223 8.12 -14.61 -17.43
CA THR A 223 8.47 -16.04 -17.46
C THR A 223 7.48 -16.84 -16.62
N GLY A 224 6.28 -17.10 -17.16
CA GLY A 224 5.42 -18.28 -16.92
C GLY A 224 5.01 -18.72 -15.50
N ASN A 225 5.53 -18.16 -14.42
CA ASN A 225 5.14 -18.46 -13.03
C ASN A 225 4.25 -17.33 -12.51
N GLU A 226 2.99 -17.41 -12.93
CA GLU A 226 1.92 -16.45 -12.62
C GLU A 226 1.56 -16.51 -11.13
N GLN A 227 2.28 -15.75 -10.32
CA GLN A 227 1.81 -15.34 -9.00
C GLN A 227 1.03 -14.03 -9.16
N LEU A 228 -0.03 -13.86 -8.37
CA LEU A 228 -1.02 -12.80 -8.57
C LEU A 228 -0.38 -11.40 -8.67
N PHE A 229 -0.87 -10.61 -9.64
CA PHE A 229 -0.52 -9.21 -9.82
C PHE A 229 -0.60 -8.43 -8.50
N SER A 230 0.30 -7.46 -8.31
CA SER A 230 0.34 -6.64 -7.08
C SER A 230 -1.01 -5.98 -6.80
N SER A 231 -1.67 -5.50 -7.86
CA SER A 231 -2.98 -4.87 -7.82
C SER A 231 -4.10 -5.78 -7.31
N LEU A 232 -4.05 -7.07 -7.64
CA LEU A 232 -4.98 -8.06 -7.10
C LEU A 232 -4.72 -8.27 -5.61
N ASN A 233 -3.45 -8.51 -5.22
CA ASN A 233 -3.08 -8.72 -3.82
C ASN A 233 -3.52 -7.55 -2.92
N ILE A 234 -3.36 -6.32 -3.40
CA ILE A 234 -3.78 -5.11 -2.69
C ILE A 234 -5.30 -5.07 -2.51
N SER A 235 -6.04 -5.40 -3.57
CA SER A 235 -7.50 -5.40 -3.53
C SER A 235 -8.03 -6.50 -2.61
N LEU A 236 -7.45 -7.69 -2.68
CA LEU A 236 -7.80 -8.83 -1.83
C LEU A 236 -7.45 -8.60 -0.36
N GLY A 237 -6.32 -7.94 -0.05
CA GLY A 237 -5.88 -7.64 1.33
C GLY A 237 -6.81 -6.70 2.12
N ARG A 238 -7.77 -6.04 1.44
CA ARG A 238 -8.80 -5.24 2.10
C ARG A 238 -9.90 -6.09 2.72
N ILE A 239 -10.10 -7.31 2.22
CA ILE A 239 -11.12 -8.25 2.71
C ILE A 239 -10.63 -8.85 4.03
N LYS A 240 -11.43 -8.72 5.09
CA LYS A 240 -11.04 -9.12 6.46
C LYS A 240 -11.51 -10.51 6.85
N GLN A 241 -12.31 -11.15 6.02
CA GLN A 241 -12.83 -12.51 6.25
C GLN A 241 -11.80 -13.56 5.83
N SER A 242 -11.94 -14.79 6.34
CA SER A 242 -11.10 -15.92 5.96
C SER A 242 -11.50 -16.44 4.59
N PHE A 243 -10.61 -16.26 3.62
CA PHE A 243 -10.71 -16.89 2.30
C PHE A 243 -9.34 -17.21 1.69
N VAL A 244 -9.38 -18.05 0.67
CA VAL A 244 -8.28 -18.37 -0.24
C VAL A 244 -8.74 -18.24 -1.70
N LEU A 245 -7.79 -17.96 -2.59
CA LEU A 245 -7.99 -18.00 -4.03
C LEU A 245 -7.12 -19.12 -4.59
N THR A 246 -7.70 -20.02 -5.38
CA THR A 246 -6.97 -21.09 -6.07
C THR A 246 -7.01 -20.87 -7.58
N ASP A 247 -5.90 -21.16 -8.24
CA ASP A 247 -5.80 -21.07 -9.70
C ASP A 247 -6.56 -22.22 -10.36
N ALA A 248 -7.53 -21.89 -11.21
CA ALA A 248 -8.35 -22.90 -11.91
C ALA A 248 -7.68 -23.43 -13.18
N LEU A 249 -6.65 -22.76 -13.68
CA LEU A 249 -5.90 -23.12 -14.89
C LEU A 249 -4.74 -24.06 -14.59
N LEU A 250 -4.23 -24.04 -13.36
CA LEU A 250 -3.15 -24.93 -12.93
C LEU A 250 -3.66 -26.29 -12.44
N PRO A 251 -2.90 -27.37 -12.71
CA PRO A 251 -3.25 -28.69 -12.20
C PRO A 251 -3.28 -28.66 -10.67
N ASN A 252 -4.18 -29.46 -10.09
CA ASN A 252 -4.32 -29.61 -8.64
C ASN A 252 -4.86 -28.38 -7.88
N LEU A 253 -5.31 -27.32 -8.56
CA LEU A 253 -5.94 -26.13 -7.96
C LEU A 253 -5.11 -25.54 -6.80
N PRO A 254 -3.85 -25.14 -7.05
CA PRO A 254 -2.99 -24.60 -6.01
C PRO A 254 -3.52 -23.26 -5.49
N ILE A 255 -3.34 -23.02 -4.19
CA ILE A 255 -3.64 -21.72 -3.58
C ILE A 255 -2.64 -20.69 -4.10
N VAL A 256 -3.16 -19.63 -4.71
CA VAL A 256 -2.39 -18.47 -5.18
C VAL A 256 -2.55 -17.25 -4.27
N TYR A 257 -3.59 -17.23 -3.42
CA TYR A 257 -3.78 -16.24 -2.37
C TYR A 257 -4.37 -16.85 -1.11
N ALA A 258 -3.91 -16.39 0.05
CA ALA A 258 -4.53 -16.69 1.32
C ALA A 258 -4.70 -15.41 2.15
N SER A 259 -5.91 -15.11 2.60
CA SER A 259 -6.14 -13.96 3.50
C SER A 259 -5.41 -14.13 4.84
N ASP A 260 -5.11 -13.02 5.52
CA ASP A 260 -4.53 -13.08 6.87
C ASP A 260 -5.47 -13.76 7.88
N ALA A 261 -6.79 -13.61 7.68
CA ALA A 261 -7.80 -14.27 8.49
C ALA A 261 -7.77 -15.79 8.31
N PHE A 262 -7.51 -16.29 7.09
CA PHE A 262 -7.31 -17.72 6.84
C PHE A 262 -6.07 -18.27 7.54
N LEU A 263 -4.95 -17.54 7.48
CA LEU A 263 -3.73 -17.94 8.19
C LEU A 263 -3.95 -18.00 9.70
N LYS A 264 -4.64 -16.99 10.27
CA LYS A 264 -5.00 -16.97 11.69
C LYS A 264 -5.95 -18.11 12.06
N LEU A 265 -6.95 -18.39 11.23
CA LEU A 265 -7.93 -19.44 11.47
C LEU A 265 -7.28 -20.83 11.50
N THR A 266 -6.32 -21.08 10.61
CA THR A 266 -5.74 -22.42 10.38
C THR A 266 -4.40 -22.63 11.09
N GLY A 267 -3.72 -21.56 11.51
CA GLY A 267 -2.41 -21.60 12.15
C GLY A 267 -1.22 -21.82 11.19
N TYR A 268 -1.47 -21.93 9.88
CA TYR A 268 -0.40 -22.07 8.89
C TYR A 268 0.19 -20.71 8.49
N ALA A 269 1.49 -20.69 8.23
CA ALA A 269 2.16 -19.53 7.65
C ALA A 269 1.90 -19.44 6.14
N ARG A 270 2.00 -18.22 5.60
CA ARG A 270 1.75 -17.92 4.17
C ARG A 270 2.55 -18.82 3.23
N HIS A 271 3.84 -18.99 3.50
CA HIS A 271 4.74 -19.79 2.65
C HIS A 271 4.43 -21.30 2.73
N GLU A 272 3.72 -21.77 3.77
CA GLU A 272 3.34 -23.17 3.92
C GLU A 272 2.06 -23.53 3.16
N VAL A 273 1.29 -22.53 2.72
CA VAL A 273 -0.03 -22.74 2.08
C VAL A 273 -0.01 -22.38 0.59
N LEU A 274 0.76 -21.38 0.19
CA LEU A 274 0.85 -20.98 -1.23
C LEU A 274 1.43 -22.13 -2.08
N GLY A 275 0.84 -22.35 -3.25
CA GLY A 275 1.22 -23.44 -4.16
C GLY A 275 0.62 -24.81 -3.83
N ARG A 276 -0.04 -24.97 -2.67
CA ARG A 276 -0.66 -26.25 -2.26
C ARG A 276 -2.14 -26.24 -2.52
N ASN A 277 -2.72 -27.42 -2.71
CA ASN A 277 -4.16 -27.58 -2.68
C ASN A 277 -4.69 -27.53 -1.23
N CYS A 278 -5.87 -26.93 -1.01
CA CYS A 278 -6.49 -26.77 0.31
C CYS A 278 -6.76 -28.08 1.09
N ARG A 279 -6.68 -29.25 0.45
CA ARG A 279 -6.93 -30.56 1.09
C ARG A 279 -6.00 -30.89 2.26
N PHE A 280 -4.92 -30.13 2.46
CA PHE A 280 -4.07 -30.30 3.64
C PHE A 280 -4.81 -30.02 4.96
N LEU A 281 -5.97 -29.34 4.91
CA LEU A 281 -6.84 -29.14 6.06
C LEU A 281 -7.71 -30.37 6.38
N SER A 282 -7.74 -31.39 5.53
CA SER A 282 -8.44 -32.65 5.80
C SER A 282 -7.61 -33.54 6.75
N GLY A 283 -8.29 -34.34 7.58
CA GLY A 283 -7.69 -35.33 8.47
C GLY A 283 -8.47 -36.64 8.48
N SER A 284 -8.21 -37.52 9.46
CA SER A 284 -8.77 -38.88 9.53
C SER A 284 -10.30 -38.89 9.52
N ASP A 285 -10.92 -37.95 10.25
CA ASP A 285 -12.37 -37.93 10.44
C ASP A 285 -13.08 -36.99 9.45
N THR A 286 -12.34 -36.46 8.46
CA THR A 286 -12.97 -35.66 7.40
C THR A 286 -13.76 -36.57 6.48
N ASP A 287 -15.07 -36.39 6.45
CA ASP A 287 -15.98 -37.18 5.62
C ASP A 287 -15.59 -37.17 4.12
N PRO A 288 -15.27 -38.35 3.53
CA PRO A 288 -14.95 -38.47 2.12
C PRO A 288 -16.11 -38.10 1.18
N SER A 289 -17.36 -38.28 1.61
CA SER A 289 -18.52 -37.97 0.76
C SER A 289 -18.65 -36.46 0.51
N THR A 290 -18.41 -35.65 1.54
CA THR A 290 -18.33 -34.19 1.43
C THR A 290 -17.17 -33.75 0.52
N GLN A 291 -16.03 -34.43 0.55
CA GLN A 291 -14.90 -34.13 -0.36
C GLN A 291 -15.25 -34.44 -1.83
N LEU A 292 -15.96 -35.55 -2.08
CA LEU A 292 -16.44 -35.90 -3.41
C LEU A 292 -17.43 -34.86 -3.93
N GLN A 293 -18.37 -34.41 -3.09
CA GLN A 293 -19.30 -33.33 -3.44
C GLN A 293 -18.56 -32.05 -3.84
N ILE A 294 -17.55 -31.62 -3.06
CA ILE A 294 -16.71 -30.46 -3.42
C ILE A 294 -16.05 -30.67 -4.80
N LYS A 295 -15.47 -31.85 -5.03
CA LYS A 295 -14.78 -32.19 -6.27
C LYS A 295 -15.72 -32.13 -7.48
N GLU A 296 -16.94 -32.63 -7.34
CA GLU A 296 -17.97 -32.60 -8.38
C GLU A 296 -18.42 -31.17 -8.69
N CYS A 297 -18.67 -30.34 -7.67
CA CYS A 297 -19.04 -28.93 -7.87
C CYS A 297 -17.92 -28.14 -8.57
N ILE A 298 -16.66 -28.39 -8.19
CA ILE A 298 -15.50 -27.80 -8.88
C ILE A 298 -15.44 -28.27 -10.34
N GLY A 299 -15.61 -29.57 -10.59
CA GLY A 299 -15.57 -30.15 -11.94
C GLY A 299 -16.67 -29.61 -12.87
N THR A 300 -17.86 -29.35 -12.31
CA THR A 300 -19.02 -28.76 -13.00
C THR A 300 -19.01 -27.22 -12.99
N GLN A 301 -17.97 -26.60 -12.43
CA GLN A 301 -17.84 -25.14 -12.28
C GLN A 301 -19.05 -24.49 -11.58
N GLN A 302 -19.62 -25.17 -10.59
CA GLN A 302 -20.73 -24.68 -9.77
C GLN A 302 -20.24 -24.22 -8.40
N ALA A 303 -20.99 -23.29 -7.80
CA ALA A 303 -20.76 -22.91 -6.42
C ALA A 303 -21.30 -24.00 -5.48
N CYS A 304 -20.64 -24.22 -4.35
CA CYS A 304 -21.12 -25.13 -3.32
C CYS A 304 -20.88 -24.59 -1.93
N THR A 305 -21.79 -24.92 -1.01
CA THR A 305 -21.65 -24.64 0.41
C THR A 305 -21.77 -25.95 1.15
N VAL A 306 -20.77 -26.31 1.93
CA VAL A 306 -20.72 -27.55 2.70
C VAL A 306 -20.22 -27.27 4.11
N ARG A 307 -20.56 -28.16 5.04
CA ARG A 307 -19.97 -28.18 6.38
C ARG A 307 -19.01 -29.37 6.44
N ILE A 308 -17.72 -29.08 6.53
CA ILE A 308 -16.65 -30.09 6.50
C ILE A 308 -15.80 -30.01 7.76
N LEU A 309 -15.39 -31.16 8.30
CA LEU A 309 -14.46 -31.19 9.43
C LEU A 309 -13.03 -30.95 8.91
N ASN A 310 -12.38 -29.91 9.41
CA ASN A 310 -11.01 -29.55 9.05
C ASN A 310 -10.12 -29.49 10.29
N TYR A 311 -8.81 -29.54 10.06
CA TYR A 311 -7.77 -29.58 11.07
C TYR A 311 -6.83 -28.38 10.90
N ARG A 312 -6.48 -27.76 12.02
CA ARG A 312 -5.49 -26.70 12.08
C ARG A 312 -4.08 -27.30 12.11
N LYS A 313 -3.07 -26.44 11.96
CA LYS A 313 -1.65 -26.84 12.03
C LYS A 313 -1.29 -27.54 13.34
N ASP A 314 -1.91 -27.16 14.45
CA ASP A 314 -1.71 -27.76 15.77
C ASP A 314 -2.45 -29.10 15.98
N GLY A 315 -3.16 -29.58 14.95
CA GLY A 315 -3.94 -30.81 15.00
C GLY A 315 -5.36 -30.64 15.57
N THR A 316 -5.74 -29.45 16.06
CA THR A 316 -7.10 -29.23 16.56
C THR A 316 -8.12 -29.23 15.42
N SER A 317 -9.26 -29.87 15.64
CA SER A 317 -10.34 -29.92 14.66
C SER A 317 -11.32 -28.75 14.81
N PHE A 318 -11.91 -28.34 13.69
CA PHE A 318 -12.99 -27.37 13.63
C PHE A 318 -13.97 -27.67 12.51
N TRP A 319 -15.23 -27.30 12.73
CA TRP A 319 -16.27 -27.40 11.71
C TRP A 319 -16.21 -26.19 10.79
N ASN A 320 -15.67 -26.40 9.60
CA ASN A 320 -15.56 -25.38 8.57
C ASN A 320 -16.87 -25.31 7.77
N PHE A 321 -17.60 -24.21 7.93
CA PHE A 321 -18.67 -23.85 7.02
C PHE A 321 -18.03 -23.21 5.78
N LEU A 322 -17.81 -24.04 4.77
CA LEU A 322 -17.02 -23.75 3.58
C LEU A 322 -17.95 -23.38 2.42
N HIS A 323 -17.71 -22.21 1.82
CA HIS A 323 -18.32 -21.83 0.54
C HIS A 323 -17.25 -21.75 -0.54
N ILE A 324 -17.46 -22.41 -1.67
CA ILE A 324 -16.60 -22.37 -2.84
C ILE A 324 -17.39 -21.76 -3.99
N SER A 325 -16.81 -20.77 -4.68
CA SER A 325 -17.44 -20.14 -5.84
C SER A 325 -16.45 -19.95 -6.99
N PRO A 326 -16.83 -20.24 -8.25
CA PRO A 326 -16.01 -19.93 -9.41
C PRO A 326 -15.94 -18.41 -9.64
N VAL A 327 -14.76 -17.94 -9.98
CA VAL A 327 -14.47 -16.54 -10.35
C VAL A 327 -14.02 -16.53 -11.81
N ARG A 328 -14.84 -15.89 -12.66
CA ARG A 328 -14.64 -15.84 -14.10
C ARG A 328 -13.89 -14.57 -14.50
N ASN A 329 -12.97 -14.68 -15.46
CA ASN A 329 -12.30 -13.54 -16.09
C ASN A 329 -13.23 -12.83 -17.10
N ALA A 330 -12.72 -11.81 -17.78
CA ALA A 330 -13.48 -11.05 -18.78
C ALA A 330 -13.98 -11.90 -19.98
N SER A 331 -13.30 -13.01 -20.31
CA SER A 331 -13.75 -13.92 -21.38
C SER A 331 -14.81 -14.93 -20.92
N GLY A 332 -15.23 -14.87 -19.64
CA GLY A 332 -16.22 -15.79 -19.07
C GLY A 332 -15.67 -17.15 -18.66
N LYS A 333 -14.38 -17.42 -18.86
CA LYS A 333 -13.71 -18.64 -18.37
C LYS A 333 -13.44 -18.54 -16.87
N VAL A 334 -13.57 -19.64 -16.15
CA VAL A 334 -13.19 -19.70 -14.72
C VAL A 334 -11.67 -19.56 -14.64
N ALA A 335 -11.21 -18.46 -14.06
CA ALA A 335 -9.79 -18.21 -13.84
C ALA A 335 -9.37 -18.66 -12.43
N PHE A 336 -10.28 -18.51 -11.45
CA PHE A 336 -10.00 -18.89 -10.07
C PHE A 336 -11.22 -19.54 -9.42
N PHE A 337 -10.99 -20.25 -8.32
CA PHE A 337 -12.02 -20.54 -7.32
C PHE A 337 -11.70 -19.77 -6.04
N VAL A 338 -12.72 -19.17 -5.44
CA VAL A 338 -12.62 -18.58 -4.10
C VAL A 338 -13.23 -19.55 -3.10
N GLY A 339 -12.46 -19.90 -2.06
CA GLY A 339 -12.92 -20.71 -0.93
C GLY A 339 -12.98 -19.85 0.34
N ILE A 340 -14.15 -19.71 0.95
CA ILE A 340 -14.39 -18.91 2.16
C ILE A 340 -14.67 -19.85 3.32
N GLN A 341 -13.91 -19.70 4.41
CA GLN A 341 -13.99 -20.55 5.59
C GLN A 341 -14.56 -19.79 6.78
N ILE A 342 -15.52 -20.39 7.47
CA ILE A 342 -16.06 -19.87 8.73
C ILE A 342 -16.04 -21.01 9.74
N ASP A 343 -15.38 -20.80 10.89
CA ASP A 343 -15.49 -21.75 12.00
C ASP A 343 -16.89 -21.63 12.62
N SER A 344 -17.61 -22.74 12.60
CA SER A 344 -18.98 -22.83 13.14
C SER A 344 -19.06 -22.52 14.63
N ARG A 345 -17.96 -22.66 15.39
CA ARG A 345 -17.92 -22.27 16.82
C ARG A 345 -17.86 -20.76 17.02
N CYS A 346 -17.38 -20.00 16.04
CA CYS A 346 -17.28 -18.54 16.12
C CYS A 346 -18.57 -17.81 15.70
N THR A 347 -19.58 -18.56 15.24
CA THR A 347 -20.93 -18.05 14.99
C THR A 347 -21.78 -18.19 16.24
N ASN A 348 -21.68 -17.21 17.15
CA ASN A 348 -22.58 -17.13 18.31
C ASN A 348 -24.02 -16.84 17.83
N PRO A 349 -25.01 -17.68 18.15
CA PRO A 349 -26.41 -17.43 17.83
C PRO A 349 -27.02 -16.26 18.64
N GLU A 350 -26.38 -15.82 19.72
CA GLU A 350 -26.90 -14.79 20.64
C GLU A 350 -26.55 -13.34 20.25
N THR A 351 -25.66 -13.12 19.28
CA THR A 351 -25.41 -11.78 18.73
C THR A 351 -26.43 -11.46 17.62
N THR A 352 -27.62 -11.01 18.03
CA THR A 352 -28.77 -10.62 17.19
C THR A 352 -28.53 -9.40 16.27
N HIS A 353 -27.27 -9.02 16.01
CA HIS A 353 -26.88 -7.93 15.09
C HIS A 353 -25.83 -8.34 14.05
N GLY A 354 -25.47 -9.62 13.95
CA GLY A 354 -24.51 -10.13 12.95
C GLY A 354 -25.18 -10.59 11.66
N LEU A 355 -24.58 -10.28 10.49
CA LEU A 355 -24.97 -10.89 9.22
C LEU A 355 -24.88 -12.42 9.28
N ARG A 356 -25.86 -13.11 8.69
CA ARG A 356 -25.86 -14.57 8.55
C ARG A 356 -24.57 -15.09 7.88
N PRO A 357 -24.08 -16.30 8.22
CA PRO A 357 -22.84 -16.84 7.65
C PRO A 357 -22.83 -16.86 6.12
N GLU A 358 -23.97 -17.16 5.50
CA GLU A 358 -24.10 -17.17 4.04
C GLU A 358 -23.92 -15.77 3.44
N ILE A 359 -24.48 -14.74 4.08
CA ILE A 359 -24.35 -13.35 3.64
C ILE A 359 -22.89 -12.89 3.74
N LYS A 360 -22.19 -13.29 4.81
CA LYS A 360 -20.75 -13.01 4.99
C LYS A 360 -19.92 -13.66 3.87
N GLN A 361 -20.22 -14.91 3.51
CA GLN A 361 -19.54 -15.61 2.42
C GLN A 361 -19.82 -14.95 1.06
N LEU A 362 -21.07 -14.63 0.75
CA LEU A 362 -21.46 -14.01 -0.52
C LEU A 362 -20.89 -12.60 -0.68
N SER A 363 -20.77 -11.83 0.42
CA SER A 363 -20.09 -10.53 0.42
C SER A 363 -18.63 -10.65 -0.05
N VAL A 364 -17.90 -11.65 0.46
CA VAL A 364 -16.52 -11.93 0.04
C VAL A 364 -16.47 -12.34 -1.43
N VAL A 365 -17.38 -13.22 -1.88
CA VAL A 365 -17.47 -13.62 -3.30
C VAL A 365 -17.66 -12.40 -4.20
N GLY A 366 -18.54 -11.47 -3.83
CA GLY A 366 -18.75 -10.23 -4.56
C GLY A 366 -17.47 -9.38 -4.65
N ALA A 367 -16.81 -9.14 -3.52
CA ALA A 367 -15.58 -8.36 -3.47
C ALA A 367 -14.44 -8.98 -4.30
N VAL A 368 -14.27 -10.31 -4.22
CA VAL A 368 -13.25 -11.04 -5.00
C VAL A 368 -13.58 -11.00 -6.50
N LYS A 369 -14.84 -11.19 -6.89
CA LYS A 369 -15.26 -11.09 -8.31
C LYS A 369 -14.99 -9.71 -8.89
N VAL A 370 -15.24 -8.65 -8.12
CA VAL A 370 -14.91 -7.28 -8.54
C VAL A 370 -13.39 -7.12 -8.72
N ALA A 371 -12.60 -7.54 -7.71
CA ALA A 371 -11.15 -7.43 -7.75
C ALA A 371 -10.52 -8.15 -8.97
N VAL A 372 -11.00 -9.36 -9.29
CA VAL A 372 -10.50 -10.14 -10.43
C VAL A 372 -10.91 -9.53 -11.77
N ARG A 373 -12.15 -9.03 -11.90
CA ARG A 373 -12.62 -8.37 -13.13
C ARG A 373 -11.82 -7.11 -13.46
N SER A 374 -11.46 -6.31 -12.44
CA SER A 374 -10.66 -5.11 -12.60
C SER A 374 -9.22 -5.36 -13.10
N LEU A 375 -8.71 -6.59 -13.04
CA LEU A 375 -7.42 -6.97 -13.63
C LEU A 375 -7.52 -7.18 -15.13
N SER A 376 -8.54 -7.92 -15.57
CA SER A 376 -8.67 -8.30 -16.98
C SER A 376 -8.90 -7.11 -17.91
N MET A 377 -9.41 -5.98 -17.40
CA MET A 377 -9.59 -4.76 -18.18
C MET A 377 -8.29 -4.00 -18.48
N GLY A 378 -7.23 -4.20 -17.69
CA GLY A 378 -5.93 -3.55 -17.92
C GLY A 378 -5.04 -4.27 -18.95
N ALA A 379 -5.33 -5.55 -19.24
CA ALA A 379 -4.56 -6.36 -20.20
C ALA A 379 -5.06 -6.24 -21.64
N SER A 380 -6.24 -5.65 -21.87
CA SER A 380 -6.88 -5.53 -23.18
C SER A 380 -6.66 -4.17 -23.88
N THR A 381 -5.86 -3.28 -23.30
CA THR A 381 -5.42 -2.03 -23.94
C THR A 381 -3.94 -2.16 -24.29
N SER A 382 -3.64 -2.82 -25.40
CA SER A 382 -2.34 -2.80 -26.07
C SER A 382 -2.56 -2.77 -27.57
#